data_AF-K0T7F1-F1
#
_entry.id   AF-K0T7F1-F1
#
_cell.length_a   1.000
_cell.length_b   1.000
_cell.length_c   1.000
_cell.angle_alpha   90.00
_cell.angle_beta   90.00
_cell.angle_gamma   90.00
#
_symmetry.space_group_name_H-M   'P 1'
#
loop_
_entity.id
_entity.type
_entity.pdbx_description
1 polymer ?
#
loop_
_entity_poly.entity_id
_entity_poly.type
_entity_poly.pdbx_seq_one_letter_code
_entity_poly.pdbx_strand_id
1 'polypeptide(L)'
;MGDGWAVTCLAFDFVLGVLGITTTLTAARDFPHRLVANRKGESGTLSESAVVTHGEMIEHSFYQGLNLWQAMYLHSTSWLLPVRSSNAGRLGLLWLVTLPWAARRLFPVNSFSANWKAIGKSDPNENRTLMRVGNNKHRAAPTINSMYFVKKWQYVFYKHVILHGLNVSMALVETNGEMKYRGALPLSTEWRVFWLCLNTSYVIEFFLQSLVKRRDVISQRTMLLMNALLMASSSLAASTAVFGAVRWEAALVSVLLNFGNRGRDVVNTMATAALVYIFA
;
A
#
# COMPACT_ATOMS: atom_id res chain seq x y z
N MET A 1 -11.53 27.15 -9.40
CA MET A 1 -10.11 26.75 -9.25
C MET A 1 -9.57 26.54 -10.65
N GLY A 2 -8.59 27.34 -11.08
CA GLY A 2 -8.09 27.33 -12.46
C GLY A 2 -7.24 26.10 -12.78
N ASP A 3 -7.07 25.80 -14.06
CA ASP A 3 -6.29 24.67 -14.57
C ASP A 3 -4.86 24.60 -13.99
N GLY A 4 -4.26 25.75 -13.66
CA GLY A 4 -2.92 25.82 -13.05
C GLY A 4 -2.80 25.11 -11.69
N TRP A 5 -3.84 25.12 -10.84
CA TRP A 5 -3.80 24.41 -9.56
C TRP A 5 -3.84 22.89 -9.77
N ALA A 6 -4.68 22.43 -10.70
CA ALA A 6 -4.78 21.01 -11.03
C ALA A 6 -3.45 20.46 -11.57
N VAL A 7 -2.81 21.20 -12.49
CA VAL A 7 -1.48 20.85 -13.01
C VAL A 7 -0.44 20.80 -11.90
N THR A 8 -0.47 21.76 -10.97
CA THR A 8 0.47 21.79 -9.82
C THR A 8 0.28 20.58 -8.91
N CYS A 9 -0.97 20.23 -8.57
CA CYS A 9 -1.27 19.05 -7.76
C CYS A 9 -0.87 17.74 -8.45
N LEU A 10 -1.12 17.64 -9.76
CA LEU A 10 -0.71 16.49 -10.56
C LEU A 10 0.82 16.35 -10.57
N ALA A 11 1.54 17.43 -10.85
CA ALA A 11 3.00 17.45 -10.84
C ALA A 11 3.55 17.07 -9.47
N PHE A 12 2.99 17.60 -8.39
CA PHE A 12 3.37 17.24 -7.02
C PHE A 12 3.20 15.76 -6.75
N ASP A 13 2.02 15.18 -7.06
CA ASP A 13 1.77 13.75 -6.82
C ASP A 13 2.71 12.87 -7.60
N PHE A 14 2.91 13.21 -8.87
CA PHE A 14 3.75 12.47 -9.77
C PHE A 14 5.20 12.48 -9.31
N VAL A 15 5.76 13.67 -9.06
CA VAL A 15 7.14 13.82 -8.60
C VAL A 15 7.34 13.12 -7.27
N LEU A 16 6.45 13.30 -6.29
CA LEU A 16 6.60 12.66 -4.98
C LEU A 16 6.53 11.13 -5.08
N GLY A 17 5.60 10.60 -5.87
CA GLY A 17 5.47 9.16 -6.10
C GLY A 17 6.69 8.57 -6.80
N VAL A 18 7.18 9.24 -7.85
CA VAL A 18 8.41 8.83 -8.56
C VAL A 18 9.60 8.84 -7.61
N LEU A 19 9.79 9.91 -6.83
CA LEU A 19 10.88 9.99 -5.84
C LEU A 19 10.79 8.86 -4.81
N GLY A 20 9.59 8.52 -4.33
CA GLY A 20 9.36 7.41 -3.42
C GLY A 20 9.79 6.06 -4.04
N ILE A 21 9.32 5.78 -5.26
CA ILE A 21 9.66 4.55 -6.00
C ILE A 21 11.16 4.47 -6.27
N THR A 22 11.77 5.55 -6.79
CA THR A 22 13.20 5.57 -7.11
C THR A 22 14.03 5.36 -5.86
N THR A 23 13.68 6.00 -4.74
CA THR A 23 14.40 5.86 -3.47
C THR A 23 14.37 4.41 -2.96
N THR A 24 13.21 3.75 -3.04
CA THR A 24 13.08 2.34 -2.65
C THR A 24 13.85 1.40 -3.58
N LEU A 25 13.85 1.68 -4.89
CA LEU A 25 14.59 0.88 -5.87
C LEU A 25 16.11 1.08 -5.76
N THR A 26 16.58 2.30 -5.51
CA THR A 26 18.00 2.56 -5.25
C THR A 26 18.42 1.88 -3.95
N ALA A 27 17.61 1.94 -2.90
CA ALA A 27 17.85 1.17 -1.68
C ALA A 27 17.93 -0.34 -1.99
N ALA A 28 16.98 -0.90 -2.75
CA ALA A 28 17.02 -2.32 -3.13
C ALA A 28 18.29 -2.69 -3.91
N ARG A 29 18.81 -1.80 -4.74
CA ARG A 29 20.06 -2.00 -5.49
C ARG A 29 21.30 -1.92 -4.60
N ASP A 30 21.37 -0.92 -3.74
CA ASP A 30 22.60 -0.53 -3.03
C ASP A 30 22.79 -1.32 -1.72
N PHE A 31 21.70 -1.80 -1.10
CA PHE A 31 21.81 -2.65 0.08
C PHE A 31 22.13 -4.10 -0.31
N PRO A 32 23.19 -4.73 0.26
CA PRO A 32 23.63 -6.08 -0.07
C PRO A 32 22.74 -7.17 0.57
N HIS A 33 21.42 -7.05 0.42
CA HIS A 33 20.43 -7.98 0.99
C HIS A 33 19.84 -8.94 -0.05
N ARG A 34 20.47 -9.06 -1.23
CA ARG A 34 20.07 -9.99 -2.29
C ARG A 34 20.22 -11.47 -1.90
N LEU A 35 21.17 -11.77 -1.00
CA LEU A 35 21.46 -13.13 -0.53
C LEU A 35 21.04 -13.34 0.93
N VAL A 36 20.27 -12.41 1.51
CA VAL A 36 19.86 -12.46 2.93
C VAL A 36 18.41 -12.94 3.01
N ALA A 37 18.17 -13.94 3.85
CA ALA A 37 16.83 -14.39 4.21
C ALA A 37 16.64 -14.36 5.72
N ASN A 38 15.50 -13.85 6.18
CA ASN A 38 15.18 -13.83 7.61
C ASN A 38 14.72 -15.22 8.08
N ARG A 39 14.97 -15.54 9.35
CA ARG A 39 14.43 -16.76 9.94
C ARG A 39 12.91 -16.67 10.06
N LYS A 40 12.27 -17.85 10.07
CA LYS A 40 10.82 -17.97 10.14
C LYS A 40 10.29 -17.36 11.45
N GLY A 41 9.24 -16.54 11.34
CA GLY A 41 8.66 -15.82 12.49
C GLY A 41 9.34 -14.49 12.83
N GLU A 42 10.26 -14.02 11.99
CA GLU A 42 10.85 -12.69 12.09
C GLU A 42 10.51 -11.86 10.84
N SER A 43 10.32 -10.56 11.04
CA SER A 43 10.12 -9.59 9.94
C SER A 43 11.31 -8.65 9.90
N GLY A 44 11.84 -8.39 8.70
CA GLY A 44 12.92 -7.43 8.49
C GLY A 44 12.56 -6.01 8.95
N THR A 45 11.27 -5.72 9.09
CA THR A 45 10.74 -4.42 9.53
C THR A 45 10.34 -4.33 10.99
N LEU A 46 10.42 -5.43 11.76
CA LEU A 46 9.96 -5.45 13.16
C LEU A 46 10.92 -6.15 14.12
N SER A 47 11.71 -7.12 13.65
CA SER A 47 12.61 -7.90 14.51
C SER A 47 14.01 -7.28 14.50
N GLU A 48 14.60 -7.11 15.68
CA GLU A 48 15.96 -6.57 15.85
C GLU A 48 17.02 -7.44 15.13
N SER A 49 16.79 -8.75 15.15
CA SER A 49 17.65 -9.77 14.55
C SER A 49 17.43 -9.98 13.04
N ALA A 50 16.45 -9.31 12.42
CA ALA A 50 16.09 -9.51 11.02
C ALA A 50 16.42 -8.29 10.17
N VAL A 51 16.63 -8.50 8.87
CA VAL A 51 17.01 -7.46 7.91
C VAL A 51 15.96 -7.30 6.83
N VAL A 52 15.72 -6.07 6.38
CA VAL A 52 14.85 -5.83 5.23
C VAL A 52 15.51 -6.48 4.01
N THR A 53 14.84 -7.46 3.44
CA THR A 53 15.34 -8.23 2.31
C THR A 53 15.14 -7.47 1.00
N HIS A 54 15.91 -7.85 -0.02
CA HIS A 54 15.69 -7.34 -1.38
C HIS A 54 14.25 -7.60 -1.87
N GLY A 55 13.71 -8.79 -1.56
CA GLY A 55 12.34 -9.14 -1.93
C GLY A 55 11.29 -8.23 -1.28
N GLU A 56 11.46 -7.89 0.00
CA GLU A 56 10.59 -6.94 0.70
C GLU A 56 10.67 -5.54 0.08
N MET A 57 11.86 -5.03 -0.25
CA MET A 57 12.01 -3.72 -0.89
C MET A 57 11.37 -3.67 -2.29
N ILE A 58 11.54 -4.72 -3.10
CA ILE A 58 10.89 -4.81 -4.42
C ILE A 58 9.36 -4.87 -4.27
N GLU A 59 8.85 -5.65 -3.32
CA GLU A 59 7.40 -5.69 -3.03
C GLU A 59 6.87 -4.31 -2.62
N HIS A 60 7.59 -3.56 -1.79
CA HIS A 60 7.19 -2.22 -1.42
C HIS A 60 7.24 -1.21 -2.57
N SER A 61 8.24 -1.30 -3.45
CA SER A 61 8.29 -0.46 -4.66
C SER A 61 7.09 -0.71 -5.58
N PHE A 62 6.60 -1.95 -5.66
CA PHE A 62 5.38 -2.28 -6.40
C PHE A 62 4.15 -1.60 -5.78
N TYR A 63 4.01 -1.62 -4.45
CA TYR A 63 2.91 -0.92 -3.77
C TYR A 63 2.98 0.61 -3.89
N GLN A 64 4.18 1.20 -3.88
CA GLN A 64 4.35 2.62 -4.19
C GLN A 64 3.97 2.93 -5.64
N GLY A 65 4.30 2.04 -6.58
CA GLY A 65 3.85 2.11 -7.97
C GLY A 65 2.32 2.08 -8.09
N LEU A 66 1.66 1.17 -7.37
CA LEU A 66 0.20 1.11 -7.30
C LEU A 66 -0.42 2.42 -6.77
N ASN A 67 0.18 3.00 -5.73
CA ASN A 67 -0.25 4.28 -5.18
C ASN A 67 -0.13 5.41 -6.21
N LEU A 68 0.99 5.49 -6.91
CA LEU A 68 1.19 6.51 -7.94
C LEU A 68 0.18 6.34 -9.07
N TRP A 69 -0.02 5.10 -9.51
CA TRP A 69 -1.01 4.76 -10.54
C TRP A 69 -2.43 5.14 -10.13
N GLN A 70 -2.79 4.91 -8.86
CA GLN A 70 -4.05 5.38 -8.30
C GLN A 70 -4.15 6.91 -8.30
N ALA A 71 -3.12 7.64 -7.88
CA ALA A 71 -3.14 9.10 -7.90
C ALA A 71 -3.41 9.62 -9.33
N MET A 72 -2.75 9.05 -10.34
CA MET A 72 -2.98 9.40 -11.75
C MET A 72 -4.42 9.10 -12.20
N TYR A 73 -4.97 7.97 -11.76
CA TYR A 73 -6.37 7.63 -11.98
C TYR A 73 -7.34 8.66 -11.36
N LEU A 74 -7.08 9.09 -10.12
CA LEU A 74 -7.92 10.10 -9.44
C LEU A 74 -7.87 11.45 -10.15
N HIS A 75 -6.68 11.91 -10.56
CA HIS A 75 -6.55 13.12 -11.39
C HIS A 75 -7.28 12.99 -12.71
N SER A 76 -7.14 11.84 -13.39
CA SER A 76 -7.77 11.58 -14.68
C SER A 76 -9.30 11.58 -14.60
N THR A 77 -9.87 10.95 -13.56
CA THR A 77 -11.33 10.93 -13.34
C THR A 77 -11.89 12.27 -12.88
N SER A 78 -11.07 13.12 -12.25
CA SER A 78 -11.48 14.42 -11.69
C SER A 78 -11.37 15.57 -12.70
N TRP A 79 -10.33 15.56 -13.54
CA TRP A 79 -9.96 16.70 -14.39
C TRP A 79 -10.17 16.47 -15.88
N LEU A 80 -9.96 15.26 -16.42
CA LEU A 80 -10.09 15.02 -17.86
C LEU A 80 -11.56 15.03 -18.28
N LEU A 81 -11.99 16.11 -18.95
CA LEU A 81 -13.37 16.34 -19.38
C LEU A 81 -14.05 15.15 -20.08
N PRO A 82 -13.42 14.43 -21.04
CA PRO A 82 -14.07 13.31 -21.73
C PRO A 82 -14.34 12.11 -20.82
N VAL A 83 -13.49 11.92 -19.81
CA VAL A 83 -13.61 10.84 -18.84
C VAL A 83 -14.63 11.22 -17.77
N ARG A 84 -14.54 12.44 -17.26
CA ARG A 84 -15.40 12.94 -16.18
C ARG A 84 -16.89 12.83 -16.52
N SER A 85 -17.25 13.08 -17.78
CA SER A 85 -18.65 13.04 -18.25
C SER A 85 -19.12 11.64 -18.68
N SER A 86 -18.21 10.66 -18.81
CA SER A 86 -18.53 9.34 -19.37
C SER A 86 -18.42 8.23 -18.33
N ASN A 87 -19.53 7.54 -18.04
CA ASN A 87 -19.53 6.35 -17.18
C ASN A 87 -18.62 5.25 -17.76
N ALA A 88 -18.68 5.04 -19.07
CA ALA A 88 -17.83 4.08 -19.77
C ALA A 88 -16.34 4.46 -19.66
N GLY A 89 -16.02 5.75 -19.81
CA GLY A 89 -14.64 6.25 -19.63
C GLY A 89 -14.11 6.00 -18.23
N ARG A 90 -14.92 6.25 -17.20
CA ARG A 90 -14.56 6.01 -15.79
C ARG A 90 -14.39 4.53 -15.47
N LEU A 91 -15.27 3.66 -15.98
CA LEU A 91 -15.12 2.21 -15.84
C LEU A 91 -13.90 1.67 -16.61
N GLY A 92 -13.60 2.22 -17.78
CA GLY A 92 -12.37 1.92 -18.51
C GLY A 92 -11.12 2.30 -17.71
N LEU A 93 -11.11 3.48 -17.10
CA LEU A 93 -10.03 3.88 -16.20
C LEU A 93 -9.95 3.02 -14.93
N LEU A 94 -11.08 2.57 -14.38
CA LEU A 94 -11.09 1.63 -13.25
C LEU A 94 -10.43 0.30 -13.62
N TRP A 95 -10.70 -0.20 -14.82
CA TRP A 95 -10.01 -1.39 -15.33
C TRP A 95 -8.51 -1.12 -15.46
N LEU A 96 -8.11 0.01 -16.06
CA LEU A 96 -6.70 0.38 -16.20
C LEU A 96 -5.97 0.55 -14.85
N VAL A 97 -6.60 1.17 -13.84
CA VAL A 97 -5.99 1.36 -12.52
C VAL A 97 -5.81 0.04 -11.76
N THR A 98 -6.62 -0.96 -12.09
CA THR A 98 -6.55 -2.29 -11.45
C THR A 98 -5.60 -3.25 -12.17
N LEU A 99 -5.25 -3.02 -13.44
CA LEU A 99 -4.37 -3.88 -14.23
C LEU A 99 -3.04 -4.26 -13.58
N PRO A 100 -2.31 -3.36 -12.87
CA PRO A 100 -1.04 -3.75 -12.27
C PRO A 100 -1.16 -4.90 -11.26
N TRP A 101 -2.35 -5.15 -10.70
CA TRP A 101 -2.61 -6.33 -9.87
C TRP A 101 -2.52 -7.65 -10.64
N ALA A 102 -2.77 -7.67 -11.96
CA ALA A 102 -2.54 -8.85 -12.78
C ALA A 102 -1.04 -9.24 -12.80
N ALA A 103 -0.16 -8.25 -12.75
CA ALA A 103 1.28 -8.44 -12.65
C ALA A 103 1.76 -8.76 -11.23
N ARG A 104 0.90 -8.72 -10.19
CA ARG A 104 1.29 -8.97 -8.79
C ARG A 104 2.05 -10.27 -8.60
N ARG A 105 1.74 -11.30 -9.40
CA ARG A 105 2.39 -12.63 -9.33
C ARG A 105 3.85 -12.61 -9.76
N LEU A 106 4.28 -11.59 -10.52
CA LEU A 106 5.67 -11.41 -10.94
C LEU A 106 6.54 -10.83 -9.82
N PHE A 107 5.93 -10.25 -8.80
CA PHE A 107 6.62 -9.65 -7.67
C PHE A 107 6.67 -10.60 -6.47
N PRO A 108 7.72 -10.53 -5.62
CA PRO A 108 7.79 -11.30 -4.40
C PRO A 108 6.53 -11.15 -3.54
N VAL A 109 6.07 -12.24 -2.93
CA VAL A 109 4.95 -12.23 -1.99
C VAL A 109 5.47 -12.66 -0.63
N ASN A 110 5.78 -11.68 0.23
CA ASN A 110 6.21 -11.97 1.59
C ASN A 110 4.97 -12.12 2.49
N SER A 111 4.37 -13.31 2.47
CA SER A 111 3.21 -13.59 3.31
C SER A 111 3.59 -13.71 4.79
N PHE A 112 3.26 -12.69 5.57
CA PHE A 112 3.51 -12.70 7.01
C PHE A 112 2.86 -13.89 7.74
N SER A 113 1.64 -14.30 7.36
CA SER A 113 0.97 -15.45 8.00
C SER A 113 1.64 -16.78 7.68
N ALA A 114 2.19 -16.94 6.48
CA ALA A 114 2.99 -18.11 6.12
C ALA A 114 4.30 -18.15 6.92
N ASN A 115 4.95 -17.00 7.07
CA ASN A 115 6.20 -16.86 7.81
C ASN A 115 6.04 -17.27 9.30
N TRP A 116 4.94 -16.88 9.96
CA TRP A 116 4.67 -17.25 11.36
C TRP A 116 4.12 -18.67 11.55
N LYS A 117 3.41 -19.25 10.58
CA LYS A 117 2.93 -20.65 10.66
C LYS A 117 4.03 -21.68 10.44
N ALA A 118 5.14 -21.27 9.84
CA ALA A 118 6.23 -22.17 9.49
C ALA A 118 7.30 -22.31 10.59
N ILE A 119 7.11 -21.67 11.75
CA ILE A 119 7.99 -21.81 12.92
C ILE A 119 8.09 -23.30 13.30
N GLY A 120 9.31 -23.83 13.33
CA GLY A 120 9.58 -25.23 13.66
C GLY A 120 9.45 -26.25 12.51
N LYS A 121 9.06 -25.82 11.30
CA LYS A 121 9.07 -26.68 10.10
C LYS A 121 10.30 -26.39 9.24
N SER A 122 11.21 -27.36 9.15
CA SER A 122 12.32 -27.33 8.19
C SER A 122 11.75 -27.44 6.78
N ASP A 123 12.13 -26.52 5.89
CA ASP A 123 11.73 -26.58 4.48
C ASP A 123 12.73 -27.47 3.73
N PRO A 124 12.32 -28.62 3.16
CA PRO A 124 13.24 -29.54 2.48
C PRO A 124 13.82 -28.97 1.17
N ASN A 125 13.18 -27.95 0.56
CA ASN A 125 13.64 -27.31 -0.68
C ASN A 125 14.38 -25.99 -0.43
N GLU A 126 14.93 -25.82 0.76
CA GLU A 126 15.55 -24.56 1.14
C GLU A 126 16.87 -24.31 0.41
N ASN A 127 16.94 -23.18 -0.31
CA ASN A 127 18.14 -22.73 -1.01
C ASN A 127 19.29 -22.46 -0.03
N ARG A 128 20.26 -23.38 0.00
CA ARG A 128 21.47 -23.32 0.83
C ARG A 128 22.40 -22.13 0.54
N THR A 129 22.15 -21.38 -0.53
CA THR A 129 22.93 -20.20 -0.94
C THR A 129 22.51 -18.91 -0.22
N LEU A 130 21.39 -18.90 0.51
CA LEU A 130 20.93 -17.73 1.25
C LEU A 130 21.52 -17.71 2.67
N MET A 131 22.11 -16.58 3.06
CA MET A 131 22.57 -16.35 4.42
C MET A 131 21.37 -16.05 5.32
N ARG A 132 21.15 -16.91 6.32
CA ARG A 132 20.07 -16.74 7.29
C ARG A 132 20.47 -15.78 8.41
N VAL A 133 19.71 -14.71 8.55
CA VAL A 133 19.88 -13.71 9.62
C VAL A 133 18.67 -13.80 10.55
N GLY A 134 18.91 -13.76 11.86
CA GLY A 134 17.87 -14.05 12.87
C GLY A 134 18.39 -14.82 14.07
N ASN A 135 17.72 -14.71 15.23
CA ASN A 135 18.19 -15.34 16.47
C ASN A 135 17.22 -16.46 16.93
N ASN A 136 17.74 -17.67 17.18
CA ASN A 136 16.92 -18.84 17.55
C ASN A 136 16.20 -18.72 18.90
N LYS A 137 16.60 -17.77 19.75
CA LYS A 137 16.21 -17.73 21.17
C LYS A 137 15.02 -16.82 21.49
N HIS A 138 14.58 -15.95 20.59
CA HIS A 138 13.53 -14.99 20.91
C HIS A 138 12.20 -15.38 20.27
N ARG A 139 11.27 -15.93 21.07
CA ARG A 139 9.84 -15.77 20.77
C ARG A 139 9.61 -14.27 20.56
N ALA A 140 8.99 -13.90 19.44
CA ALA A 140 8.65 -12.51 19.15
C ALA A 140 7.98 -11.89 20.37
N ALA A 141 8.54 -10.78 20.87
CA ALA A 141 8.01 -10.08 22.04
C ALA A 141 6.51 -9.76 21.81
N PRO A 142 5.66 -9.76 22.86
CA PRO A 142 4.23 -9.50 22.72
C PRO A 142 3.93 -8.21 21.93
N THR A 143 4.75 -7.17 22.12
CA THR A 143 4.70 -5.90 21.39
C THR A 143 4.90 -6.05 19.88
N ILE A 144 5.81 -6.91 19.44
CA ILE A 144 6.05 -7.21 18.02
C ILE A 144 4.83 -7.90 17.41
N ASN A 145 4.20 -8.83 18.15
CA ASN A 145 2.99 -9.52 17.70
C ASN A 145 1.78 -8.58 17.59
N SER A 146 1.61 -7.65 18.55
CA SER A 146 0.57 -6.63 18.48
C SER A 146 0.77 -5.69 17.28
N MET A 147 2.00 -5.21 17.09
CA MET A 147 2.33 -4.34 15.96
C MET A 147 2.15 -5.05 14.61
N TYR A 148 2.47 -6.34 14.56
CA TYR A 148 2.18 -7.18 13.41
C TYR A 148 0.68 -7.25 13.10
N PHE A 149 -0.16 -7.50 14.10
CA PHE A 149 -1.60 -7.54 13.93
C PHE A 149 -2.16 -6.22 13.40
N VAL A 150 -1.68 -5.10 13.93
CA VAL A 150 -2.05 -3.75 13.46
C VAL A 150 -1.65 -3.54 12.00
N LYS A 151 -0.40 -3.83 11.62
CA LYS A 151 0.07 -3.70 10.23
C LYS A 151 -0.76 -4.53 9.26
N LYS A 152 -1.14 -5.75 9.65
CA LYS A 152 -1.96 -6.62 8.82
C LYS A 152 -3.34 -6.01 8.55
N TRP A 153 -4.01 -5.48 9.58
CA TRP A 153 -5.31 -4.83 9.40
C TRP A 153 -5.21 -3.50 8.65
N GLN A 154 -4.12 -2.75 8.86
CA GLN A 154 -3.82 -1.58 8.04
C GLN A 154 -3.69 -1.95 6.56
N TYR A 155 -3.01 -3.05 6.24
CA TYR A 155 -2.93 -3.53 4.85
C TYR A 155 -4.31 -3.88 4.27
N VAL A 156 -5.14 -4.60 5.03
CA VAL A 156 -6.51 -4.95 4.61
C VAL A 156 -7.34 -3.69 4.34
N PHE A 157 -7.30 -2.74 5.28
CA PHE A 157 -7.98 -1.46 5.16
C PHE A 157 -7.46 -0.65 3.96
N TYR A 158 -6.15 -0.51 3.82
CA TYR A 158 -5.53 0.17 2.70
C TYR A 158 -5.93 -0.45 1.36
N LYS A 159 -5.90 -1.78 1.24
CA LYS A 159 -6.27 -2.46 0.00
C LYS A 159 -7.75 -2.33 -0.35
N HIS A 160 -8.65 -2.53 0.62
CA HIS A 160 -10.08 -2.62 0.30
C HIS A 160 -10.81 -1.30 0.41
N VAL A 161 -10.40 -0.41 1.31
CA VAL A 161 -11.01 0.92 1.48
C VAL A 161 -10.30 1.92 0.57
N ILE A 162 -8.98 2.06 0.71
CA ILE A 162 -8.22 3.13 0.03
C ILE A 162 -7.97 2.80 -1.44
N LEU A 163 -7.61 1.56 -1.80
CA LEU A 163 -7.39 1.19 -3.20
C LEU A 163 -8.70 0.82 -3.89
N HIS A 164 -9.24 -0.36 -3.62
CA HIS A 164 -10.36 -0.88 -4.40
C HIS A 164 -11.66 -0.09 -4.15
N GLY A 165 -12.02 0.15 -2.89
CA GLY A 165 -13.24 0.86 -2.50
C GLY A 165 -13.28 2.27 -3.07
N LEU A 166 -12.24 3.07 -2.86
CA LEU A 166 -12.13 4.41 -3.43
C LEU A 166 -12.16 4.39 -4.96
N ASN A 167 -11.41 3.50 -5.61
CA ASN A 167 -11.37 3.46 -7.07
C ASN A 167 -12.77 3.17 -7.66
N VAL A 168 -13.48 2.20 -7.10
CA VAL A 168 -14.87 1.89 -7.51
C VAL A 168 -15.80 3.07 -7.22
N SER A 169 -15.65 3.71 -6.06
CA SER A 169 -16.49 4.87 -5.68
C SER A 169 -16.34 6.03 -6.66
N MET A 170 -15.11 6.28 -7.11
CA MET A 170 -14.80 7.31 -8.10
C MET A 170 -15.28 6.92 -9.51
N ALA A 171 -15.30 5.63 -9.83
CA ALA A 171 -15.80 5.15 -11.11
C ALA A 171 -17.32 5.29 -11.23
N LEU A 172 -18.05 5.06 -10.13
CA LEU A 172 -19.51 4.98 -10.07
C LEU A 172 -20.20 6.27 -9.60
N VAL A 173 -19.54 7.43 -9.63
CA VAL A 173 -20.17 8.69 -9.18
C VAL A 173 -21.44 8.97 -9.99
N GLU A 174 -22.57 9.07 -9.30
CA GLU A 174 -23.88 9.40 -9.87
C GLU A 174 -23.88 10.81 -10.47
N THR A 175 -24.52 10.96 -11.63
CA THR A 175 -24.73 12.24 -12.32
C THR A 175 -25.68 13.17 -11.58
N ASN A 176 -26.39 12.70 -10.55
CA ASN A 176 -27.37 13.46 -9.80
C ASN A 176 -26.77 14.07 -8.52
N GLY A 177 -26.11 15.22 -8.64
CA GLY A 177 -25.96 16.20 -7.56
C GLY A 177 -24.86 15.99 -6.49
N GLU A 178 -24.46 14.77 -6.14
CA GLU A 178 -23.39 14.53 -5.13
C GLU A 178 -21.95 14.79 -5.65
N MET A 179 -21.82 15.22 -6.90
CA MET A 179 -20.53 15.42 -7.59
C MET A 179 -19.63 16.48 -6.94
N LYS A 180 -20.16 17.33 -6.04
CA LYS A 180 -19.47 18.55 -5.58
C LYS A 180 -18.25 18.27 -4.70
N TYR A 181 -18.20 17.13 -4.00
CA TYR A 181 -17.09 16.79 -3.08
C TYR A 181 -16.12 15.72 -3.62
N ARG A 182 -16.57 14.81 -4.50
CA ARG A 182 -15.73 13.69 -4.96
C ARG A 182 -14.78 14.06 -6.11
N GLY A 183 -15.21 14.94 -7.03
CA GLY A 183 -14.40 15.33 -8.19
C GLY A 183 -13.22 16.26 -7.90
N ALA A 184 -13.00 16.63 -6.64
CA ALA A 184 -11.89 17.49 -6.23
C ALA A 184 -10.94 16.80 -5.23
N LEU A 185 -11.11 15.49 -4.96
CA LEU A 185 -10.28 14.76 -4.00
C LEU A 185 -8.78 14.97 -4.23
N PRO A 186 -8.22 14.72 -5.44
CA PRO A 186 -6.79 14.93 -5.65
C PRO A 186 -6.40 16.42 -5.65
N LEU A 187 -7.35 17.36 -5.63
CA LEU A 187 -7.08 18.80 -5.56
C LEU A 187 -7.17 19.34 -4.13
N SER A 188 -7.61 18.52 -3.17
CA SER A 188 -7.83 18.90 -1.78
C SER A 188 -6.54 18.85 -0.97
N THR A 189 -6.44 19.71 0.04
CA THR A 189 -5.29 19.77 0.96
C THR A 189 -5.17 18.49 1.78
N GLU A 190 -6.29 17.91 2.19
CA GLU A 190 -6.36 16.66 2.96
C GLU A 190 -5.70 15.52 2.18
N TRP A 191 -5.98 15.41 0.88
CA TRP A 191 -5.32 14.45 0.01
C TRP A 191 -3.81 14.70 -0.08
N ARG A 192 -3.35 15.96 -0.18
CA ARG A 192 -1.91 16.28 -0.20
C ARG A 192 -1.20 15.77 1.06
N VAL A 193 -1.81 16.02 2.22
CA VAL A 193 -1.28 15.57 3.52
C VAL A 193 -1.27 14.05 3.59
N PHE A 194 -2.35 13.40 3.17
CA PHE A 194 -2.41 11.94 3.10
C PHE A 194 -1.34 11.37 2.17
N TRP A 195 -1.19 11.91 0.96
CA TRP A 195 -0.22 11.47 -0.04
C TRP A 195 1.22 11.62 0.46
N LEU A 196 1.52 12.73 1.14
CA LEU A 196 2.82 12.96 1.78
C LEU A 196 3.10 11.94 2.89
N CYS A 197 2.15 11.75 3.81
CA CYS A 197 2.27 10.79 4.90
C CYS A 197 2.42 9.34 4.39
N LEU A 198 1.70 8.98 3.33
CA LEU A 198 1.77 7.66 2.72
C LEU A 198 3.14 7.43 2.07
N ASN A 199 3.64 8.35 1.25
CA ASN A 199 4.96 8.18 0.62
C ASN A 199 6.08 8.17 1.67
N THR A 200 5.97 9.04 2.67
CA THR A 200 6.95 9.11 3.76
C THR A 200 6.97 7.83 4.58
N SER A 201 5.82 7.29 4.96
CA SER A 201 5.76 6.06 5.77
C SER A 201 6.37 4.86 5.05
N TYR A 202 6.09 4.70 3.75
CA TYR A 202 6.68 3.64 2.93
C TYR A 202 8.20 3.73 2.86
N VAL A 203 8.77 4.92 2.75
CA VAL A 203 10.22 5.10 2.63
C VAL A 203 10.92 5.00 3.99
N ILE A 204 10.39 5.69 5.01
CA ILE A 204 11.03 5.80 6.33
C ILE A 204 11.04 4.47 7.09
N GLU A 205 10.06 3.58 6.87
CA GLU A 205 10.05 2.25 7.49
C GLU A 205 11.36 1.47 7.22
N PHE A 206 11.91 1.55 6.01
CA PHE A 206 13.18 0.89 5.66
C PHE A 206 14.41 1.63 6.20
N PHE A 207 14.38 2.96 6.17
CA PHE A 207 15.48 3.75 6.69
C PHE A 207 15.65 3.56 8.19
N LEU A 208 14.56 3.61 8.96
CA LEU A 208 14.59 3.35 10.40
C LEU A 208 15.19 1.97 10.73
N GLN A 209 14.83 0.96 9.93
CA GLN A 209 15.41 -0.38 10.07
C GLN A 209 16.89 -0.46 9.76
N SER A 210 17.37 0.36 8.84
CA SER A 210 18.79 0.46 8.51
C SER A 210 19.57 1.18 9.62
N LEU A 211 18.95 2.18 10.27
CA LEU A 211 19.54 2.93 11.38
C LEU A 211 19.66 2.11 12.65
N VAL A 212 18.68 1.26 13.01
CA VAL A 212 18.81 0.34 14.16
C VAL A 212 20.01 -0.58 14.00
N LYS A 213 20.27 -1.05 12.77
CA LYS A 213 21.33 -2.03 12.49
C LYS A 213 22.73 -1.44 12.56
N ARG A 214 22.86 -0.13 12.36
CA ARG A 214 24.05 0.61 12.75
C ARG A 214 23.95 0.82 14.26
N ARG A 215 24.45 -0.16 15.01
CA ARG A 215 24.21 -0.48 16.44
C ARG A 215 24.23 0.66 17.47
N ASP A 216 24.49 1.91 17.07
CA ASP A 216 24.64 3.09 17.92
C ASP A 216 23.85 4.33 17.44
N VAL A 217 23.03 4.23 16.38
CA VAL A 217 22.28 5.40 15.88
C VAL A 217 20.90 5.52 16.52
N ILE A 218 20.09 4.45 16.51
CA ILE A 218 18.78 4.44 17.17
C ILE A 218 18.50 3.09 17.85
N SER A 219 17.81 3.12 18.99
CA SER A 219 17.37 1.90 19.66
C SER A 219 16.16 1.26 18.96
N GLN A 220 16.01 -0.06 19.08
CA GLN A 220 14.82 -0.79 18.59
C GLN A 220 13.51 -0.21 19.14
N ARG A 221 13.50 0.21 20.41
CA ARG A 221 12.32 0.83 21.03
C ARG A 221 11.94 2.15 20.37
N THR A 222 12.93 3.01 20.11
CA THR A 222 12.73 4.28 19.41
C THR A 222 12.20 4.04 18.00
N MET A 223 12.77 3.07 17.28
CA MET A 223 12.32 2.70 15.94
C MET A 223 10.88 2.20 15.92
N LEU A 224 10.49 1.33 16.86
CA LEU A 224 9.11 0.85 16.97
C LEU A 224 8.13 1.99 17.29
N LEU A 225 8.51 2.93 18.16
CA LEU A 225 7.71 4.12 18.47
C LEU A 225 7.54 5.02 17.23
N MET A 226 8.63 5.30 16.50
CA MET A 226 8.58 6.10 15.28
C MET A 226 7.70 5.43 14.22
N ASN A 227 7.83 4.12 14.02
CA ASN A 227 6.94 3.38 13.12
C ASN A 227 5.47 3.44 13.58
N ALA A 228 5.19 3.35 14.87
CA ALA A 228 3.82 3.51 15.39
C ALA A 228 3.25 4.90 15.10
N LEU A 229 4.06 5.96 15.27
CA LEU A 229 3.66 7.33 14.95
C LEU A 229 3.43 7.53 13.45
N LEU A 230 4.27 6.95 12.58
CA LEU A 230 4.09 6.98 11.12
C LEU A 230 2.81 6.26 10.70
N MET A 231 2.54 5.09 11.29
CA MET A 231 1.31 4.34 11.05
C MET A 231 0.07 5.11 11.52
N ALA A 232 0.13 5.74 12.70
CA ALA A 232 -0.99 6.51 13.24
C ALA A 232 -1.28 7.78 12.41
N SER A 233 -0.24 8.55 12.10
CA SER A 233 -0.35 9.79 11.31
C SER A 233 -0.86 9.54 9.89
N SER A 234 -0.34 8.52 9.20
CA SER A 234 -0.84 8.13 7.87
C SER A 234 -2.29 7.63 7.92
N SER A 235 -2.69 6.90 8.96
CA SER A 235 -4.08 6.43 9.12
C SER A 235 -5.05 7.60 9.39
N LEU A 236 -4.66 8.56 10.23
CA LEU A 236 -5.45 9.76 10.49
C LEU A 236 -5.60 10.62 9.23
N ALA A 237 -4.52 10.82 8.49
CA ALA A 237 -4.56 11.53 7.21
C ALA A 237 -5.46 10.80 6.19
N ALA A 238 -5.42 9.47 6.15
CA ALA A 238 -6.34 8.69 5.31
C ALA A 238 -7.82 8.88 5.72
N SER A 239 -8.13 8.88 7.01
CA SER A 239 -9.52 9.06 7.47
C SER A 239 -10.10 10.41 7.08
N THR A 240 -9.29 11.48 7.08
CA THR A 240 -9.74 12.83 6.74
C THR A 240 -9.86 13.01 5.23
N ALA A 241 -8.94 12.45 4.45
CA ALA A 241 -8.95 12.58 3.00
C ALA A 241 -9.95 11.63 2.31
N VAL A 242 -10.04 10.37 2.75
CA VAL A 242 -10.62 9.29 1.94
C VAL A 242 -12.04 8.90 2.38
N PHE A 243 -12.40 9.04 3.67
CA PHE A 243 -13.66 8.47 4.19
C PHE A 243 -14.92 9.09 3.59
N GLY A 244 -14.91 10.39 3.31
CA GLY A 244 -16.04 11.05 2.63
C GLY A 244 -16.17 10.67 1.15
N ALA A 245 -15.09 10.17 0.53
CA ALA A 245 -15.05 9.82 -0.88
C ALA A 245 -15.36 8.34 -1.16
N VAL A 246 -15.21 7.46 -0.16
CA VAL A 246 -15.42 6.01 -0.31
C VAL A 246 -16.87 5.63 -0.03
N ARG A 247 -17.44 4.85 -0.94
CA ARG A 247 -18.65 4.05 -0.73
C ARG A 247 -18.29 2.82 0.09
N TRP A 248 -18.83 2.74 1.31
CA TRP A 248 -18.52 1.64 2.23
C TRP A 248 -19.04 0.30 1.73
N GLU A 249 -20.10 0.29 0.93
CA GLU A 249 -20.61 -0.92 0.27
C GLU A 249 -19.57 -1.48 -0.69
N ALA A 250 -18.92 -0.61 -1.48
CA ALA A 250 -17.85 -1.02 -2.40
C ALA A 250 -16.63 -1.58 -1.65
N ALA A 251 -16.24 -0.95 -0.55
CA ALA A 251 -15.15 -1.45 0.28
C ALA A 251 -15.50 -2.83 0.88
N LEU A 252 -16.72 -3.01 1.41
CA LEU A 252 -17.18 -4.26 2.01
C LEU A 252 -17.25 -5.40 0.98
N VAL A 253 -17.86 -5.16 -0.17
CA VAL A 253 -17.92 -6.15 -1.27
C VAL A 253 -16.51 -6.51 -1.75
N SER A 254 -15.61 -5.52 -1.82
CA SER A 254 -14.20 -5.79 -2.16
C SER A 254 -13.53 -6.71 -1.14
N VAL A 255 -13.76 -6.51 0.17
CA VAL A 255 -13.27 -7.42 1.21
C VAL A 255 -13.82 -8.82 0.99
N LEU A 256 -15.14 -8.97 0.88
CA LEU A 256 -15.79 -10.28 0.75
C LEU A 256 -15.27 -11.05 -0.48
N LEU A 257 -15.24 -10.41 -1.64
CA LEU A 257 -14.78 -11.03 -2.89
C LEU A 257 -13.30 -11.38 -2.86
N ASN A 258 -12.43 -10.50 -2.34
CA ASN A 258 -11.00 -10.78 -2.32
C ASN A 258 -10.59 -11.78 -1.24
N PHE A 259 -11.36 -11.91 -0.15
CA PHE A 259 -11.13 -12.97 0.83
C PHE A 259 -11.67 -14.32 0.35
N GLY A 260 -12.79 -14.35 -0.38
CA GLY A 260 -13.38 -15.57 -0.96
C GLY A 260 -12.69 -16.05 -2.24
N ASN A 261 -12.23 -15.14 -3.10
CA ASN A 261 -11.63 -15.41 -4.40
C ASN A 261 -10.24 -14.77 -4.51
N ARG A 262 -9.30 -15.27 -3.70
CA ARG A 262 -7.97 -14.67 -3.54
C ARG A 262 -7.15 -14.69 -4.83
N GLY A 263 -6.37 -13.62 -5.05
CA GLY A 263 -5.42 -13.52 -6.17
C GLY A 263 -6.08 -13.27 -7.53
N ARG A 264 -7.35 -12.86 -7.54
CA ARG A 264 -8.11 -12.43 -8.73
C ARG A 264 -8.57 -10.97 -8.59
N ASP A 265 -7.68 -10.10 -8.12
CA ASP A 265 -7.97 -8.70 -7.77
C ASP A 265 -8.66 -7.89 -8.89
N VAL A 266 -8.24 -8.05 -10.14
CA VAL A 266 -8.87 -7.38 -11.29
C VAL A 266 -10.32 -7.81 -11.44
N VAL A 267 -10.58 -9.12 -11.48
CA VAL A 267 -11.94 -9.67 -11.61
C VAL A 267 -12.80 -9.26 -10.42
N ASN A 268 -12.27 -9.36 -9.20
CA ASN A 268 -13.00 -9.00 -7.98
C ASN A 268 -13.37 -7.52 -7.93
N THR A 269 -12.48 -6.63 -8.41
CA THR A 269 -12.74 -5.18 -8.42
C THR A 269 -13.79 -4.82 -9.47
N MET A 270 -13.72 -5.42 -10.67
CA MET A 270 -14.77 -5.22 -11.68
C MET A 270 -16.12 -5.80 -11.25
N ALA A 271 -16.13 -6.97 -10.61
CA ALA A 271 -17.34 -7.54 -10.03
C ALA A 271 -17.89 -6.67 -8.89
N THR A 272 -17.03 -6.09 -8.06
CA THR A 272 -17.44 -5.12 -7.03
C THR A 272 -18.12 -3.93 -7.67
N ALA A 273 -17.53 -3.35 -8.72
CA ALA A 273 -18.13 -2.23 -9.44
C ALA A 273 -19.49 -2.59 -10.05
N ALA A 274 -19.61 -3.77 -10.69
CA ALA A 274 -20.86 -4.22 -11.27
C ALA A 274 -21.95 -4.44 -10.20
N LEU A 275 -21.62 -5.12 -9.10
CA LEU A 275 -22.57 -5.37 -8.00
C LEU A 275 -23.01 -4.06 -7.36
N VAL A 276 -22.08 -3.16 -7.05
CA VAL A 276 -22.42 -1.85 -6.48
C VAL A 276 -23.24 -1.04 -7.47
N TYR A 277 -22.96 -1.09 -8.77
CA TYR A 277 -23.77 -0.38 -9.77
C TYR A 277 -25.21 -0.91 -9.90
N ILE A 278 -25.42 -2.22 -9.73
CA ILE A 278 -26.74 -2.85 -9.84
C ILE A 278 -27.60 -2.64 -8.58
N PHE A 279 -26.96 -2.63 -7.40
CA PHE A 279 -27.64 -2.59 -6.10
C PHE A 279 -27.59 -1.22 -5.40
N ALA A 280 -26.98 -0.21 -6.02
CA ALA A 280 -27.02 1.19 -5.60
C ALA A 280 -28.27 1.87 -6.16
#